data_AF-A0A3A0A028-F1
#
_entry.id   AF-A0A3A0A028-F1
#
_cell.length_a   1.000
_cell.length_b   1.000
_cell.length_c   1.000
_cell.angle_alpha   90.00
_cell.angle_beta   90.00
_cell.angle_gamma   90.00
#
_symmetry.space_group_name_H-M   'P 1'
#
loop_
_entity.id
_entity.type
_entity.pdbx_description
1 polymer ?
#
loop_
_entity_poly.entity_id
_entity_poly.type
_entity_poly.pdbx_seq_one_letter_code
_entity_poly.pdbx_strand_id
1 'polypeptide(L)' 'TKALGIRRALVLGQILPGVPVWQTGAESRYPGLSYIVFPGNVGGEQALVEIVSGLRQAPGPQGPT' A
#
# COMPACT_ATOMS: atom_id res chain seq x y z
N THR A 1 -13.52 1.85 -3.33
CA THR A 1 -12.95 2.34 -4.61
C THR A 1 -13.57 3.65 -5.09
N LYS A 2 -14.89 3.86 -4.97
CA LYS A 2 -15.56 5.10 -5.45
C LYS A 2 -15.00 6.41 -4.88
N ALA A 3 -14.66 6.45 -3.59
CA ALA A 3 -14.16 7.67 -2.93
C ALA A 3 -12.79 8.15 -3.44
N LEU A 4 -11.93 7.23 -3.91
CA LEU A 4 -10.61 7.53 -4.44
C LEU A 4 -10.58 7.57 -5.98
N GLY A 5 -11.71 7.31 -6.65
CA GLY A 5 -11.79 7.28 -8.11
C GLY A 5 -10.97 6.16 -8.77
N ILE A 6 -10.48 5.18 -8.01
CA ILE A 6 -9.63 4.10 -8.54
C ILE A 6 -10.50 3.17 -9.40
N ARG A 7 -10.15 3.05 -10.69
CA ARG A 7 -10.75 2.07 -11.61
C ARG A 7 -9.80 0.92 -11.88
N ARG A 8 -8.50 1.21 -11.95
CA ARG A 8 -7.42 0.24 -12.10
C ARG A 8 -6.29 0.61 -11.14
N ALA A 9 -5.59 -0.41 -10.68
CA ALA A 9 -4.42 -0.24 -9.85
C ALA A 9 -3.41 -1.33 -10.21
N LEU A 10 -2.12 -1.00 -10.14
CA LEU A 10 -1.05 -1.97 -10.26
C LEU A 10 -0.80 -2.61 -8.89
N VAL A 11 -0.73 -3.93 -8.83
CA VAL A 11 -0.32 -4.61 -7.60
C VAL A 11 1.21 -4.57 -7.54
N LEU A 12 1.76 -3.85 -6.56
CA LEU A 12 3.21 -3.73 -6.37
C LEU A 12 3.81 -4.94 -5.63
N GLY A 13 2.97 -5.66 -4.89
CA GLY A 13 3.37 -6.78 -4.04
C GLY A 13 2.47 -6.89 -2.83
N GLN A 14 2.97 -7.54 -1.78
CA GLN A 14 2.29 -7.69 -0.51
C GLN A 14 3.21 -7.25 0.63
N ILE A 15 2.67 -6.51 1.60
CA ILE A 15 3.43 -6.00 2.75
C ILE A 15 3.40 -6.97 3.93
N LEU A 16 2.36 -7.79 4.00
CA LEU A 16 2.23 -8.98 4.84
C LEU A 16 1.58 -10.09 4.01
N PRO A 17 1.70 -11.37 4.41
CA PRO A 17 0.98 -12.47 3.78
C PRO A 17 -0.51 -12.14 3.64
N GLY A 18 -0.99 -11.99 2.40
CA GLY A 18 -2.39 -11.68 2.11
C GLY A 18 -2.79 -10.19 2.21
N VAL A 19 -1.87 -9.28 2.51
CA VAL A 19 -2.13 -7.82 2.54
C VAL A 19 -1.46 -7.14 1.34
N PRO A 20 -2.17 -6.89 0.23
CA PRO A 20 -1.59 -6.31 -0.98
C PRO A 20 -1.32 -4.81 -0.86
N VAL A 21 -0.31 -4.36 -1.60
CA VAL A 21 -0.01 -2.95 -1.86
C VAL A 21 -0.36 -2.64 -3.31
N TRP A 22 -1.22 -1.66 -3.52
CA TRP A 22 -1.62 -1.18 -4.83
C TRP A 22 -0.97 0.17 -5.13
N GLN A 23 -0.66 0.43 -6.39
CA GLN A 23 -0.39 1.75 -6.91
C GLN A 23 -1.57 2.21 -7.77
N THR A 24 -2.13 3.36 -7.43
CA THR A 24 -3.28 3.91 -8.15
C THR A 24 -2.89 4.41 -9.55
N GLY A 25 -3.80 4.21 -10.51
CA GLY A 25 -3.63 4.73 -11.87
C GLY A 25 -3.88 6.23 -12.00
N ALA A 26 -3.56 6.76 -13.19
CA ALA A 26 -3.70 8.17 -13.55
C ALA A 26 -5.15 8.68 -13.50
N GLU A 27 -6.14 7.78 -13.56
CA GLU A 27 -7.55 8.11 -13.47
C GLU A 27 -8.06 8.31 -12.04
N SER A 28 -7.26 7.92 -11.04
CA SER A 28 -7.62 8.07 -9.64
C SER A 28 -7.48 9.52 -9.18
N ARG A 29 -8.10 9.84 -8.04
CA ARG A 29 -7.98 11.16 -7.41
C ARG A 29 -6.53 11.50 -7.03
N TYR A 30 -5.71 10.49 -6.76
CA TYR A 30 -4.31 10.63 -6.37
C TYR A 30 -3.46 9.64 -7.17
N PRO A 31 -3.02 9.99 -8.39
CA PRO A 31 -2.18 9.13 -9.22
C PRO A 31 -0.87 8.71 -8.54
N GLY A 32 -0.47 7.45 -8.69
CA GLY A 32 0.79 6.93 -8.16
C GLY A 32 0.79 6.68 -6.64
N LEU A 33 -0.34 6.92 -5.96
CA LEU A 33 -0.48 6.67 -4.53
C LEU A 33 -0.32 5.18 -4.23
N SER A 34 0.61 4.85 -3.32
CA SER A 34 0.69 3.54 -2.70
C SER A 34 -0.45 3.38 -1.69
N TYR A 35 -1.34 2.42 -1.93
CA TYR A 35 -2.53 2.15 -1.14
C TYR A 35 -2.52 0.70 -0.65
N ILE A 36 -2.53 0.52 0.67
CA ILE A 36 -2.57 -0.80 1.31
C ILE A 36 -4.03 -1.19 1.50
N VAL A 37 -4.43 -2.35 0.97
CA VAL A 37 -5.77 -2.90 1.16
C VAL A 37 -5.68 -3.98 2.22
N PHE A 38 -6.32 -3.76 3.37
CA PHE A 38 -6.27 -4.66 4.50
C PHE A 38 -7.52 -5.57 4.52
N PRO A 39 -7.42 -6.87 4.20
CA PRO A 39 -8.58 -7.78 4.26
C PRO A 39 -8.98 -8.02 5.71
N GLY A 40 -10.28 -8.05 5.99
CA GLY A 40 -10.81 -8.15 7.37
C GLY A 40 -10.53 -9.48 8.08
N ASN A 41 -10.00 -10.49 7.38
CA ASN A 41 -9.68 -11.82 7.89
C ASN A 41 -8.17 -12.12 7.92
N VAL A 42 -7.32 -11.13 7.66
CA VAL A 42 -5.87 -11.30 7.56
C VAL A 42 -5.17 -10.49 8.65
N GLY A 43 -4.09 -11.03 9.21
CA GLY A 43 -3.27 -10.36 10.24
C GLY A 43 -3.72 -10.65 11.68
N GLY A 44 -2.80 -10.43 12.61
CA GLY A 44 -3.07 -10.43 14.05
C GLY A 44 -3.21 -9.01 14.60
N GLU A 45 -3.45 -8.89 15.92
CA GLU A 45 -3.64 -7.60 16.61
C GLU A 45 -2.50 -6.58 16.37
N GLN A 46 -1.30 -7.06 16.04
CA GLN A 46 -0.11 -6.25 15.84
C GLN A 46 0.20 -5.91 14.37
N ALA A 47 -0.60 -6.39 13.41
CA ALA A 47 -0.25 -6.31 12.00
C ALA A 47 -0.03 -4.85 11.49
N LEU A 48 -0.82 -3.89 11.97
CA LEU A 48 -0.60 -2.47 11.64
C LEU A 48 0.69 -1.92 12.27
N VAL A 49 1.02 -2.34 13.49
CA VAL A 49 2.25 -1.93 14.20
C VAL A 49 3.48 -2.47 13.47
N GLU A 50 3.45 -3.74 13.06
CA GLU A 50 4.51 -4.38 12.28
C GLU A 50 4.76 -3.63 10.96
N ILE A 51 3.68 -3.35 10.20
CA ILE A 51 3.76 -2.60 8.95
C ILE A 51 4.39 -1.21 9.15
N VAL A 52 3.88 -0.43 10.10
CA VAL A 52 4.34 0.95 10.32
C VAL A 52 5.78 0.96 10.83
N SER A 53 6.15 0.01 11.67
CA SER A 53 7.51 -0.12 12.18
C SER A 53 8.51 -0.47 11.07
N GLY A 54 8.14 -1.40 10.17
CA GLY A 54 8.97 -1.76 9.01
C GLY A 54 9.14 -0.59 8.02
N LEU A 55 8.08 0.15 7.73
CA LEU A 55 8.13 1.32 6.84
C LEU A 55 8.99 2.45 7.41
N ARG A 56 9.00 2.64 8.74
CA ARG A 56 9.84 3.64 9.40
C ARG A 56 11.33 3.28 9.40
N GLN A 57 11.66 2.00 9.27
CA GLN A 57 13.03 1.51 9.23
C GLN A 57 13.58 1.42 7.80
N ALA A 58 12.72 1.38 6.79
CA ALA A 58 13.15 1.39 5.40
C ALA A 58 13.84 2.73 5.08
N PRO A 59 15.08 2.72 4.55
CA PRO A 59 15.68 3.95 4.04
C PRO A 59 14.75 4.53 2.97
N GLY A 60 14.46 5.82 3.06
CA GLY A 60 13.61 6.51 2.08
C GLY A 60 14.15 6.33 0.66
N PRO A 61 13.31 6.53 -0.38
CA PRO A 61 13.75 6.42 -1.77
C PRO A 61 14.94 7.34 -2.00
N GLN A 62 16.13 6.76 -2.16
CA GLN A 62 17.33 7.48 -2.54
C GLN A 62 17.06 8.03 -3.95
N GLY A 63 17.01 9.36 -4.07
CA GLY A 63 16.80 10.04 -5.35
C GLY A 63 17.87 9.68 -6.38
N PRO A 64 17.60 9.89 -7.69
CA PRO A 64 18.55 9.51 -8.73
C PRO A 64 19.86 10.26 -8.57
N THR A 65 20.96 9.51 -8.53
CA THR A 65 22.32 10.01 -8.81
C THR A 65 22.45 10.30 -10.30
#